data_AF-A0A1H0JG43-F1
#
_entry.id   AF-A0A1H0JG43-F1
#
_cell.length_a   1.000
_cell.length_b   1.000
_cell.length_c   1.000
_cell.angle_alpha   90.00
_cell.angle_beta   90.00
_cell.angle_gamma   90.00
#
_symmetry.space_group_name_H-M   'P 1'
#
loop_
_entity.id
_entity.type
_entity.pdbx_description
1 polymer ?
#
loop_
_entity_poly.entity_id
_entity_poly.type
_entity_poly.pdbx_seq_one_letter_code
_entity_poly.pdbx_strand_id
1 'polypeptide(L)'
;MSGNTSVLVRVWRPLEIGLAVLFHPADGFRELRGYRSFTAAFILLLLTFAVRVASILMTSFHVASLQPEDANMMLEIARIILPLLSWAVSCYLITSIMDGETFFGNVLLAVAYSMIPYIVFTLPIAALTLVLTRDEMYLYIVLQWIVWLWVGGLLVINLGVMNDYSLKKTIGVTLLSLFTLIIFWATIGLIFALTNHVVMFVKDVYNEVLYLQFN
;
A
#
# COMPACT_ATOMS: atom_id res chain seq x y z
N MET A 1 9.70 -29.05 -30.16
CA MET A 1 10.18 -27.79 -29.53
C MET A 1 8.96 -26.97 -29.08
N SER A 2 8.36 -27.27 -27.92
CA SER A 2 7.16 -26.54 -27.41
C SER A 2 7.23 -26.24 -25.90
N GLY A 3 8.38 -26.47 -25.26
CA GLY A 3 8.56 -26.30 -23.81
C GLY A 3 8.92 -24.88 -23.37
N ASN A 4 9.42 -24.03 -24.27
CA ASN A 4 9.92 -22.68 -23.91
C ASN A 4 8.82 -21.60 -24.00
N THR A 5 7.78 -21.81 -24.81
CA THR A 5 6.69 -20.85 -24.97
C THR A 5 5.78 -20.80 -23.74
N SER A 6 5.62 -21.90 -23.00
CA SER A 6 4.77 -21.93 -21.80
C SER A 6 5.37 -21.17 -20.62
N VAL A 7 6.70 -21.24 -20.42
CA VAL A 7 7.38 -20.53 -19.33
C VAL A 7 7.48 -19.04 -19.62
N LEU A 8 7.85 -18.67 -20.84
CA LEU A 8 7.92 -17.27 -21.25
C LEU A 8 6.54 -16.61 -21.14
N VAL A 9 5.48 -17.21 -21.68
CA VAL A 9 4.11 -16.67 -21.57
C VAL A 9 3.64 -16.52 -20.12
N ARG A 10 4.12 -17.36 -19.20
CA ARG A 10 3.77 -17.30 -17.77
C ARG A 10 4.44 -16.12 -17.04
N VAL A 11 5.60 -15.66 -17.52
CA VAL A 11 6.35 -14.54 -16.92
C VAL A 11 6.05 -13.21 -17.60
N TRP A 12 5.83 -13.20 -18.92
CA TRP A 12 5.57 -11.97 -19.68
C TRP A 12 4.17 -11.40 -19.45
N ARG A 13 3.13 -12.25 -19.35
CA ARG A 13 1.74 -11.79 -19.13
C ARG A 13 1.58 -10.92 -17.88
N PRO A 14 2.12 -11.29 -16.69
CA PRO A 14 2.06 -10.42 -15.51
C PRO A 14 2.65 -9.01 -15.72
N LEU A 15 3.70 -8.89 -16.53
CA LEU A 15 4.35 -7.61 -16.83
C LEU A 15 3.53 -6.79 -17.85
N GLU A 16 3.00 -7.45 -18.88
CA GLU A 16 2.10 -6.82 -19.85
C GLU A 16 0.85 -6.27 -19.18
N ILE A 17 0.22 -7.06 -18.30
CA ILE A 17 -0.91 -6.59 -17.47
C ILE A 17 -0.48 -5.40 -16.61
N GLY A 18 0.75 -5.43 -16.08
CA GLY A 18 1.28 -4.32 -15.29
C GLY A 18 1.43 -3.02 -16.06
N LEU A 19 1.93 -3.10 -17.29
CA LEU A 19 2.01 -1.96 -18.21
C LEU A 19 0.61 -1.49 -18.65
N ALA A 20 -0.30 -2.43 -18.92
CA ALA A 20 -1.69 -2.12 -19.23
C ALA A 20 -2.36 -1.39 -18.07
N VAL A 21 -2.15 -1.82 -16.81
CA VAL A 21 -2.64 -1.12 -15.62
C VAL A 21 -2.11 0.31 -15.53
N LEU A 22 -0.87 0.57 -16.00
CA LEU A 22 -0.25 1.89 -15.95
C LEU A 22 -0.80 2.86 -17.00
N PHE A 23 -1.07 2.40 -18.22
CA PHE A 23 -1.50 3.28 -19.33
C PHE A 23 -3.00 3.20 -19.66
N HIS A 24 -3.61 2.01 -19.52
CA HIS A 24 -5.01 1.72 -19.83
C HIS A 24 -5.64 0.94 -18.66
N PRO A 25 -5.82 1.58 -17.50
CA PRO A 25 -6.09 0.89 -16.24
C PRO A 25 -7.35 0.01 -16.28
N ALA A 26 -8.41 0.48 -16.94
CA ALA A 26 -9.65 -0.28 -17.04
C ALA A 26 -9.46 -1.59 -17.81
N ASP A 27 -8.68 -1.58 -18.89
CA ASP A 27 -8.41 -2.79 -19.68
C ASP A 27 -7.47 -3.73 -18.92
N GLY A 28 -6.43 -3.19 -18.28
CA GLY A 28 -5.50 -3.94 -17.46
C GLY A 28 -6.18 -4.68 -16.29
N PHE A 29 -7.08 -4.01 -15.55
CA PHE A 29 -7.84 -4.66 -14.48
C PHE A 29 -8.86 -5.67 -15.00
N ARG A 30 -9.45 -5.47 -16.19
CA ARG A 30 -10.33 -6.49 -16.80
C ARG A 30 -9.56 -7.76 -17.15
N GLU A 31 -8.35 -7.63 -17.69
CA GLU A 31 -7.49 -8.79 -17.94
C GLU A 31 -7.07 -9.47 -16.64
N LEU A 32 -6.77 -8.68 -15.59
CA LEU A 32 -6.41 -9.20 -14.27
C LEU A 32 -7.53 -10.01 -13.61
N ARG A 33 -8.80 -9.74 -13.91
CA ARG A 33 -9.96 -10.49 -13.37
C ARG A 33 -9.87 -12.00 -13.68
N GLY A 34 -9.31 -12.36 -14.83
CA GLY A 34 -9.10 -13.76 -15.24
C GLY A 34 -7.87 -14.42 -14.61
N TYR A 35 -7.01 -13.66 -13.93
CA TYR A 35 -5.75 -14.14 -13.38
C TYR A 35 -5.81 -14.20 -11.85
N ARG A 36 -5.53 -15.37 -11.27
CA ARG A 36 -5.46 -15.55 -9.81
C ARG A 36 -4.07 -16.04 -9.42
N SER A 37 -3.29 -15.17 -8.80
CA SER A 37 -1.97 -15.54 -8.29
C SER A 37 -1.59 -14.73 -7.06
N PHE A 38 -1.71 -15.36 -5.89
CA PHE A 38 -1.22 -14.79 -4.64
C PHE A 38 0.30 -14.56 -4.68
N THR A 39 1.04 -15.41 -5.40
CA THR A 39 2.48 -15.25 -5.59
C THR A 39 2.81 -13.96 -6.32
N ALA A 40 2.05 -13.62 -7.37
CA ALA A 40 2.25 -12.36 -8.10
C ALA A 40 1.96 -11.14 -7.22
N ALA A 41 0.86 -11.18 -6.43
CA ALA A 41 0.55 -10.12 -5.47
C ALA A 41 1.70 -9.93 -4.46
N PHE A 42 2.18 -11.02 -3.86
CA PHE A 42 3.26 -10.96 -2.89
C PHE A 42 4.57 -10.45 -3.49
N ILE A 43 4.93 -10.89 -4.70
CA ILE A 43 6.12 -10.40 -5.41
C ILE A 43 6.02 -8.89 -5.66
N LEU A 44 4.88 -8.37 -6.11
CA LEU A 44 4.69 -6.94 -6.34
C LEU A 44 4.74 -6.11 -5.05
N LEU A 45 4.21 -6.63 -3.95
CA LEU A 45 4.33 -6.00 -2.64
C LEU A 45 5.79 -5.99 -2.16
N LEU A 46 6.51 -7.11 -2.31
CA LEU A 46 7.93 -7.20 -2.02
C LEU A 46 8.74 -6.22 -2.88
N LEU A 47 8.39 -6.07 -4.16
CA LEU A 47 9.04 -5.15 -5.07
C LEU A 47 8.77 -3.68 -4.70
N THR A 48 7.55 -3.35 -4.29
CA THR A 48 7.19 -2.03 -3.75
C THR A 48 8.05 -1.70 -2.52
N PHE A 49 8.24 -2.69 -1.64
CA PHE A 49 9.15 -2.56 -0.50
C PHE A 49 10.61 -2.37 -0.93
N ALA A 50 11.13 -3.20 -1.84
CA ALA A 50 12.49 -3.08 -2.33
C ALA A 50 12.77 -1.70 -2.97
N VAL A 51 11.81 -1.18 -3.75
CA VAL A 51 11.87 0.16 -4.34
C VAL A 51 11.85 1.24 -3.27
N ARG A 52 11.04 1.10 -2.21
CA ARG A 52 11.05 2.05 -1.09
C ARG A 52 12.42 2.09 -0.41
N VAL A 53 13.00 0.94 -0.09
CA VAL A 53 14.32 0.86 0.55
C VAL A 53 15.39 1.48 -0.33
N ALA A 54 15.42 1.11 -1.62
CA ALA A 54 16.34 1.69 -2.58
C ALA A 54 16.17 3.23 -2.69
N SER A 55 14.93 3.72 -2.71
CA SER A 55 14.65 5.15 -2.71
C SER A 55 15.16 5.86 -1.46
N ILE A 56 15.01 5.27 -0.27
CA ILE A 56 15.56 5.84 0.98
C ILE A 56 17.09 5.91 0.90
N LEU A 57 17.74 4.85 0.42
CA LEU A 57 19.21 4.79 0.29
C LEU A 57 19.75 5.76 -0.77
N MET A 58 18.99 6.01 -1.84
CA MET A 58 19.39 6.91 -2.94
C MET A 58 19.06 8.38 -2.66
N THR A 59 18.08 8.67 -1.80
CA THR A 59 17.67 10.04 -1.53
C THR A 59 18.81 10.78 -0.81
N SER A 60 19.27 11.89 -1.40
CA SER A 60 20.43 12.63 -0.88
C SER A 60 20.18 13.16 0.54
N PHE A 61 21.22 13.14 1.39
CA PHE A 61 21.18 13.59 2.79
C PHE A 61 20.65 15.02 2.97
N HIS A 62 20.75 15.86 1.94
CA HIS A 62 20.29 17.25 1.97
C HIS A 62 18.77 17.41 1.79
N VAL A 63 18.08 16.40 1.23
CA VAL A 63 16.63 16.40 0.93
C VAL A 63 15.89 15.33 1.74
N ALA A 64 16.60 14.40 2.34
CA ALA A 64 16.04 13.36 3.19
C ALA A 64 15.38 13.99 4.44
N SER A 65 14.06 13.89 4.54
CA SER A 65 13.31 14.25 5.76
C SER A 65 13.45 13.22 6.88
N LEU A 66 14.03 12.06 6.59
CA LEU A 66 14.37 10.98 7.51
C LEU A 66 15.85 10.65 7.32
N GLN A 67 16.66 10.82 8.37
CA GLN A 67 18.05 10.36 8.35
C GLN A 67 18.05 8.82 8.34
N PRO A 68 18.89 8.16 7.50
CA PRO A 68 19.00 6.70 7.47
C PRO A 68 19.33 6.08 8.84
N GLU A 69 19.96 6.85 9.73
CA GLU A 69 20.41 6.45 11.06
C GLU A 69 19.25 6.27 12.06
N ASP A 70 18.12 6.96 11.86
CA ASP A 70 16.92 6.85 12.69
C ASP A 70 15.81 6.01 12.04
N ALA A 71 16.02 5.57 10.80
CA ALA A 71 15.01 4.86 10.03
C ALA A 71 14.93 3.39 10.47
N ASN A 72 13.98 3.09 11.35
CA ASN A 72 13.60 1.70 11.60
C ASN A 72 12.98 1.10 10.32
N MET A 73 13.75 0.28 9.61
CA MET A 73 13.32 -0.35 8.35
C MET A 73 11.98 -1.09 8.52
N MET A 74 11.74 -1.72 9.67
CA MET A 74 10.50 -2.42 9.97
C MET A 74 9.31 -1.45 10.05
N LEU A 75 9.52 -0.26 10.61
CA LEU A 75 8.49 0.78 10.69
C LEU A 75 8.17 1.36 9.30
N GLU A 76 9.19 1.56 8.45
CA GLU A 76 8.99 2.02 7.08
C GLU A 76 8.23 0.99 6.22
N ILE A 77 8.49 -0.31 6.40
CA ILE A 77 7.69 -1.40 5.80
C ILE A 77 6.24 -1.29 6.24
N ALA A 78 6.04 -1.25 7.56
CA ALA A 78 4.71 -1.20 8.15
C ALA A 78 3.92 0.02 7.66
N ARG A 79 4.59 1.16 7.46
CA ARG A 79 3.98 2.40 6.99
C ARG A 79 3.38 2.32 5.59
N ILE A 80 3.92 1.49 4.69
CA ILE A 80 3.38 1.30 3.34
C ILE A 80 2.45 0.09 3.27
N ILE A 81 2.88 -1.04 3.82
CA ILE A 81 2.15 -2.30 3.72
C ILE A 81 0.87 -2.28 4.56
N LEU A 82 0.90 -1.75 5.79
CA LEU A 82 -0.29 -1.76 6.65
C LEU A 82 -1.46 -0.96 6.07
N PRO A 83 -1.29 0.29 5.59
CA PRO A 83 -2.40 1.01 4.96
C PRO A 83 -2.93 0.31 3.71
N LEU A 84 -2.04 -0.27 2.90
CA LEU A 84 -2.42 -0.98 1.67
C LEU A 84 -3.23 -2.25 1.96
N LEU A 85 -2.79 -3.05 2.93
CA LEU A 85 -3.53 -4.23 3.38
C LEU A 85 -4.85 -3.82 4.05
N SER A 86 -4.84 -2.78 4.88
CA SER A 86 -6.06 -2.25 5.50
C SER A 86 -7.06 -1.78 4.44
N TRP A 87 -6.58 -1.15 3.37
CA TRP A 87 -7.39 -0.78 2.22
C TRP A 87 -8.00 -2.01 1.53
N ALA A 88 -7.19 -3.02 1.21
CA ALA A 88 -7.68 -4.26 0.60
C ALA A 88 -8.75 -4.95 1.47
N VAL A 89 -8.56 -4.99 2.79
CA VAL A 89 -9.52 -5.53 3.76
C VAL A 89 -10.80 -4.70 3.77
N SER A 90 -10.72 -3.38 3.93
CA SER A 90 -11.89 -2.49 3.93
C SER A 90 -12.69 -2.59 2.64
N CYS A 91 -12.01 -2.61 1.49
CA CYS A 91 -12.64 -2.79 0.20
C CYS A 91 -13.36 -4.14 0.12
N TYR A 92 -12.70 -5.23 0.52
CA TYR A 92 -13.30 -6.56 0.50
C TYR A 92 -14.53 -6.66 1.41
N LEU A 93 -14.47 -6.10 2.62
CA LEU A 93 -15.60 -6.07 3.55
C LEU A 93 -16.79 -5.33 2.95
N ILE A 94 -16.57 -4.13 2.42
CA ILE A 94 -17.65 -3.35 1.81
C ILE A 94 -18.18 -4.00 0.54
N THR A 95 -17.32 -4.54 -0.32
CA THR A 95 -17.79 -5.23 -1.52
C THR A 95 -18.58 -6.48 -1.15
N SER A 96 -18.21 -7.21 -0.10
CA SER A 96 -18.96 -8.39 0.35
C SER A 96 -20.37 -8.04 0.85
N ILE A 97 -20.57 -6.84 1.41
CA ILE A 97 -21.89 -6.35 1.82
C ILE A 97 -22.71 -5.87 0.62
N MET A 98 -22.04 -5.34 -0.41
CA MET A 98 -22.65 -4.73 -1.60
C MET A 98 -22.84 -5.71 -2.78
N ASP A 99 -22.87 -7.01 -2.47
CA ASP A 99 -22.96 -8.15 -3.41
C ASP A 99 -21.86 -8.14 -4.48
N GLY A 100 -20.63 -7.85 -4.07
CA GLY A 100 -19.46 -7.86 -4.94
C GLY A 100 -19.00 -9.27 -5.30
N GLU A 101 -18.59 -9.46 -6.54
CA GLU A 101 -18.20 -10.76 -7.10
C GLU A 101 -16.73 -11.12 -6.84
N THR A 102 -15.96 -10.18 -6.29
CA THR A 102 -14.50 -10.32 -6.18
C THR A 102 -14.08 -11.00 -4.88
N PHE A 103 -13.39 -12.13 -4.99
CA PHE A 103 -12.73 -12.79 -3.85
C PHE A 103 -11.57 -11.96 -3.30
N PHE A 104 -11.30 -12.05 -1.99
CA PHE A 104 -10.22 -11.31 -1.34
C PHE A 104 -8.85 -11.43 -2.03
N GLY A 105 -8.49 -12.63 -2.51
CA GLY A 105 -7.22 -12.83 -3.23
C GLY A 105 -7.10 -12.01 -4.52
N ASN A 106 -8.21 -11.77 -5.21
CA ASN A 106 -8.23 -10.95 -6.42
C ASN A 106 -8.22 -9.46 -6.06
N VAL A 107 -8.86 -9.06 -4.96
CA VAL A 107 -8.76 -7.70 -4.43
C VAL A 107 -7.31 -7.38 -4.07
N LEU A 108 -6.65 -8.27 -3.32
CA LEU A 108 -5.25 -8.10 -2.94
C LEU A 108 -4.31 -8.03 -4.15
N LEU A 109 -4.55 -8.87 -5.16
CA LEU A 109 -3.81 -8.83 -6.41
C LEU A 109 -4.02 -7.50 -7.13
N ALA A 110 -5.26 -7.04 -7.28
CA ALA A 110 -5.57 -5.77 -7.93
C ALA A 110 -4.93 -4.57 -7.21
N VAL A 111 -4.98 -4.56 -5.87
CA VAL A 111 -4.32 -3.55 -5.04
C VAL A 111 -2.80 -3.58 -5.21
N ALA A 112 -2.18 -4.76 -5.29
CA ALA A 112 -0.74 -4.87 -5.56
C ALA A 112 -0.37 -4.36 -6.96
N TYR A 113 -1.19 -4.62 -7.98
CA TYR A 113 -1.02 -4.08 -9.33
C TYR A 113 -1.23 -2.55 -9.39
N SER A 114 -2.10 -1.99 -8.55
CA SER A 114 -2.25 -0.54 -8.40
C SER A 114 -0.97 0.16 -7.90
N MET A 115 -0.01 -0.58 -7.31
CA MET A 115 1.28 -0.04 -6.88
C MET A 115 2.33 0.08 -7.98
N ILE A 116 2.05 -0.39 -9.19
CA ILE A 116 3.03 -0.38 -10.29
C ILE A 116 3.58 1.03 -10.61
N PRO A 117 2.78 2.10 -10.65
CA PRO A 117 3.33 3.43 -10.88
C PRO A 117 4.35 3.84 -9.82
N TYR A 118 4.11 3.49 -8.56
CA TYR A 118 5.07 3.72 -7.49
C TYR A 118 6.37 2.94 -7.74
N ILE A 119 6.27 1.65 -8.05
CA ILE A 119 7.44 0.80 -8.36
C ILE A 119 8.27 1.41 -9.50
N VAL A 120 7.62 1.89 -10.56
CA VAL A 120 8.29 2.38 -11.78
C VAL A 120 8.87 3.78 -11.59
N PHE A 121 8.12 4.71 -11.00
CA PHE A 121 8.51 6.13 -10.95
C PHE A 121 9.32 6.51 -9.71
N THR A 122 9.22 5.78 -8.60
CA THR A 122 9.91 6.14 -7.36
C THR A 122 11.44 6.06 -7.50
N LEU A 123 11.99 5.08 -8.22
CA LEU A 123 13.44 5.00 -8.45
C LEU A 123 14.00 6.16 -9.30
N PRO A 124 13.43 6.50 -10.47
CA PRO A 124 13.84 7.69 -11.23
C PRO A 124 13.71 8.99 -10.43
N ILE A 125 12.62 9.16 -9.67
CA ILE A 125 12.41 10.36 -8.84
C ILE A 125 13.44 10.43 -7.70
N ALA A 126 13.79 9.29 -7.09
CA ALA A 126 14.84 9.25 -6.08
C ALA A 126 16.22 9.59 -6.69
N ALA A 127 16.54 9.06 -7.87
CA ALA A 127 17.79 9.39 -8.57
C ALA A 127 17.88 10.88 -8.93
N LEU A 128 16.75 11.51 -9.25
CA LEU A 128 16.67 12.95 -9.52
C LEU A 128 17.18 13.77 -8.31
N THR A 129 16.95 13.31 -7.07
CA THR A 129 17.42 14.00 -5.85
C THR A 129 18.94 14.10 -5.71
N LEU A 130 19.71 13.34 -6.50
CA LEU A 130 21.17 13.43 -6.54
C LEU A 130 21.65 14.64 -7.34
N VAL A 131 20.82 15.17 -8.24
CA VAL A 131 21.12 16.33 -9.08
C VAL A 131 20.44 17.60 -8.54
N LEU A 132 19.33 17.44 -7.82
CA LEU A 132 18.57 18.57 -7.26
C LEU A 132 19.27 19.27 -6.11
N THR A 133 19.10 20.59 -6.09
CA THR A 133 19.54 21.46 -4.99
C THR A 133 18.44 21.56 -3.92
N ARG A 134 18.77 22.00 -2.69
CA ARG A 134 17.77 22.16 -1.61
C ARG A 134 16.56 23.02 -1.99
N ASP A 135 16.77 24.05 -2.79
CA ASP A 135 15.70 24.97 -3.23
C ASP A 135 14.68 24.29 -4.16
N GLU A 136 15.03 23.14 -4.73
CA GLU A 136 14.18 22.39 -5.66
C GLU A 136 13.45 21.22 -4.98
N MET A 137 13.53 21.10 -3.64
CA MET A 137 12.84 20.06 -2.86
C MET A 137 11.34 19.98 -3.15
N TYR A 138 10.71 21.11 -3.49
CA TYR A 138 9.29 21.14 -3.85
C TYR A 138 8.98 20.32 -5.10
N LEU A 139 9.88 20.28 -6.10
CA LEU A 139 9.71 19.46 -7.31
C LEU A 139 9.67 17.97 -6.96
N TYR A 140 10.56 17.51 -6.08
CA TYR A 140 10.58 16.13 -5.59
C TYR A 140 9.28 15.75 -4.88
N ILE A 141 8.74 16.65 -4.05
CA ILE A 141 7.48 16.45 -3.33
C ILE A 141 6.31 16.35 -4.32
N VAL A 142 6.20 17.28 -5.27
CA VAL A 142 5.12 17.29 -6.27
C VAL A 142 5.14 16.03 -7.12
N LEU A 143 6.31 15.59 -7.59
CA LEU A 143 6.44 14.36 -8.38
C LEU A 143 5.97 13.12 -7.60
N GLN A 144 6.32 13.01 -6.32
CA GLN A 144 5.79 11.94 -5.47
C GLN A 144 4.27 12.03 -5.30
N TRP A 145 3.71 13.23 -5.12
CA TRP A 145 2.25 13.39 -5.02
C TRP A 145 1.54 12.98 -6.30
N ILE A 146 2.09 13.26 -7.48
CA ILE A 146 1.54 12.81 -8.76
C ILE A 146 1.49 11.28 -8.81
N VAL A 147 2.57 10.62 -8.40
CA VAL A 147 2.63 9.14 -8.34
C VAL A 147 1.57 8.60 -7.39
N TRP A 148 1.46 9.14 -6.17
CA TRP A 148 0.46 8.69 -5.20
C TRP A 148 -0.98 8.99 -5.62
N LEU A 149 -1.22 10.12 -6.27
CA LEU A 149 -2.52 10.46 -6.85
C LEU A 149 -2.91 9.43 -7.92
N TRP A 150 -1.95 9.03 -8.75
CA TRP A 150 -2.17 8.00 -9.77
C TRP A 150 -2.45 6.62 -9.15
N VAL A 151 -1.68 6.22 -8.13
CA VAL A 151 -1.96 5.00 -7.34
C VAL A 151 -3.38 5.06 -6.75
N GLY A 152 -3.76 6.19 -6.15
CA GLY A 152 -5.11 6.38 -5.61
C GLY A 152 -6.20 6.25 -6.68
N GLY A 153 -5.98 6.82 -7.87
CA GLY A 153 -6.87 6.65 -9.02
C GLY A 153 -7.01 5.18 -9.43
N LEU A 154 -5.89 4.44 -9.50
CA LEU A 154 -5.89 3.00 -9.81
C LEU A 154 -6.64 2.19 -8.74
N LEU A 155 -6.56 2.58 -7.47
CA LEU A 155 -7.30 1.91 -6.39
C LEU A 155 -8.82 2.04 -6.58
N VAL A 156 -9.31 3.20 -7.02
CA VAL A 156 -10.73 3.43 -7.31
C VAL A 156 -11.16 2.69 -8.58
N ILE A 157 -10.34 2.76 -9.65
CA ILE A 157 -10.66 2.09 -10.92
C ILE A 157 -10.73 0.58 -10.72
N ASN A 158 -9.83 0.00 -9.93
CA ASN A 158 -9.84 -1.44 -9.69
C ASN A 158 -11.13 -1.88 -8.98
N LEU A 159 -11.66 -1.10 -8.03
CA LEU A 159 -12.89 -1.46 -7.32
C LEU A 159 -14.07 -1.56 -8.29
N GLY A 160 -14.15 -0.61 -9.21
CA GLY A 160 -15.20 -0.58 -10.23
C GLY A 160 -15.07 -1.72 -11.21
N VAL A 161 -13.88 -1.89 -11.78
CA VAL A 161 -13.62 -2.88 -12.84
C VAL A 161 -13.67 -4.31 -12.31
N MET A 162 -13.14 -4.57 -11.12
CA MET A 162 -13.10 -5.92 -10.56
C MET A 162 -14.49 -6.40 -10.14
N ASN A 163 -15.38 -5.53 -9.68
CA ASN A 163 -16.74 -5.87 -9.22
C ASN A 163 -17.86 -5.52 -10.23
N ASP A 164 -17.51 -5.09 -11.45
CA ASP A 164 -18.46 -4.67 -12.49
C ASP A 164 -19.43 -3.56 -12.04
N TYR A 165 -18.93 -2.59 -11.28
CA TYR A 165 -19.73 -1.48 -10.79
C TYR A 165 -19.79 -0.34 -11.79
N SER A 166 -20.97 0.27 -11.91
CA SER A 166 -21.10 1.57 -12.57
C SER A 166 -20.31 2.64 -11.81
N LEU A 167 -19.85 3.69 -12.50
CA LEU A 167 -19.03 4.76 -11.90
C LEU A 167 -19.66 5.33 -10.62
N LYS A 168 -20.98 5.54 -10.61
CA LYS A 168 -21.71 6.04 -9.42
C LYS A 168 -21.62 5.06 -8.24
N LYS A 169 -21.81 3.76 -8.50
CA LYS A 169 -21.69 2.72 -7.47
C LYS A 169 -20.23 2.61 -6.98
N THR A 170 -19.25 2.68 -7.87
CA THR A 170 -17.82 2.67 -7.53
C THR A 170 -17.43 3.79 -6.58
N ILE A 171 -17.89 5.03 -6.84
CA ILE A 171 -17.61 6.16 -5.96
C ILE A 171 -18.25 5.92 -4.58
N GLY A 172 -19.52 5.49 -4.53
CA GLY A 172 -20.19 5.20 -3.25
C GLY A 172 -19.47 4.12 -2.44
N VAL A 173 -19.07 3.02 -3.09
CA VAL A 173 -18.33 1.92 -2.47
C VAL A 173 -16.94 2.38 -2.02
N THR A 174 -16.27 3.22 -2.79
CA THR A 174 -14.96 3.79 -2.41
C THR A 174 -15.07 4.64 -1.15
N LEU A 175 -16.07 5.53 -1.09
CA LEU A 175 -16.32 6.37 0.09
C LEU A 175 -16.65 5.53 1.32
N LEU A 176 -17.48 4.49 1.15
CA LEU A 176 -17.83 3.59 2.24
C LEU A 176 -16.60 2.77 2.69
N SER A 177 -15.74 2.34 1.77
CA SER A 177 -14.49 1.64 2.09
C SER A 177 -13.51 2.55 2.85
N LEU A 178 -13.42 3.83 2.47
CA LEU A 178 -12.64 4.83 3.21
C LEU A 178 -13.19 5.02 4.63
N PHE A 179 -14.52 5.11 4.77
CA PHE A 179 -15.16 5.21 6.08
C PHE A 179 -14.88 3.99 6.96
N THR A 180 -14.97 2.78 6.40
CA THR A 180 -14.59 1.53 7.08
C THR A 180 -13.12 1.54 7.50
N LEU A 181 -12.22 2.02 6.64
CA LEU A 181 -10.79 2.13 6.96
C LEU A 181 -10.57 3.08 8.15
N ILE A 182 -11.24 4.23 8.19
CA ILE A 182 -11.15 5.18 9.30
C ILE A 182 -11.62 4.53 10.60
N ILE A 183 -12.78 3.87 10.59
CA ILE A 183 -13.32 3.18 11.78
C ILE A 183 -12.38 2.06 12.23
N PHE A 184 -11.82 1.30 11.28
CA PHE A 184 -10.89 0.21 11.57
C PHE A 184 -9.65 0.72 12.32
N TRP A 185 -8.99 1.77 11.82
CA TRP A 185 -7.85 2.37 12.49
C TRP A 185 -8.21 3.07 13.80
N ALA A 186 -9.36 3.74 13.87
CA ALA A 186 -9.85 4.32 15.11
C ALA A 186 -10.07 3.25 16.19
N THR A 187 -10.61 2.08 15.82
CA THR A 187 -10.83 0.95 16.72
C THR A 187 -9.51 0.39 17.24
N ILE A 188 -8.52 0.18 16.35
CA ILE A 188 -7.17 -0.26 16.75
C ILE A 188 -6.54 0.75 17.71
N GLY A 189 -6.62 2.04 17.38
CA GLY A 189 -6.09 3.12 18.23
C GLY A 189 -6.76 3.14 19.60
N LEU A 190 -8.08 2.94 19.66
CA LEU A 190 -8.83 2.86 20.91
C LEU A 190 -8.39 1.67 21.77
N ILE A 191 -8.32 0.46 21.19
CA ILE A 191 -7.87 -0.74 21.91
C ILE A 191 -6.45 -0.55 22.46
N PHE A 192 -5.55 0.03 21.66
CA PHE A 192 -4.19 0.34 22.08
C PHE A 192 -4.17 1.33 23.25
N ALA A 193 -4.96 2.41 23.17
CA ALA A 193 -5.07 3.40 24.24
C ALA A 193 -5.57 2.77 25.55
N LEU A 194 -6.67 2.00 25.51
CA LEU A 194 -7.20 1.33 26.70
C LEU A 194 -6.18 0.35 27.29
N THR A 195 -5.52 -0.44 26.45
CA THR A 195 -4.50 -1.39 26.90
C THR A 195 -3.36 -0.67 27.60
N ASN A 196 -2.87 0.45 27.05
CA ASN A 196 -1.83 1.25 27.70
C ASN A 196 -2.30 1.85 29.03
N HIS A 197 -3.54 2.32 29.13
CA HIS A 197 -4.09 2.82 30.40
C HIS A 197 -4.09 1.72 31.47
N VAL A 198 -4.51 0.49 31.13
CA VAL A 198 -4.49 -0.65 32.07
C VAL A 198 -3.06 -1.01 32.47
N VAL A 199 -2.13 -1.07 31.50
CA VAL A 199 -0.72 -1.40 31.78
C VAL A 199 -0.07 -0.34 32.68
N MET A 200 -0.33 0.95 32.44
CA MET A 200 0.18 2.03 33.30
C MET A 200 -0.39 1.94 34.71
N PHE A 201 -1.70 1.74 34.85
CA PHE A 201 -2.33 1.55 36.16
C PHE A 201 -1.69 0.38 36.94
N VAL A 202 -1.46 -0.76 36.30
CA VAL A 202 -0.80 -1.92 36.94
C VAL A 202 0.63 -1.59 37.35
N LYS A 203 1.39 -0.88 36.49
CA LYS A 203 2.75 -0.45 36.82
C LYS A 203 2.78 0.53 38.00
N ASP A 204 1.84 1.48 38.04
CA ASP A 204 1.76 2.47 39.11
C ASP A 204 1.44 1.80 40.45
N VAL A 205 0.47 0.89 40.47
CA VAL A 205 0.14 0.08 41.66
C VAL A 205 1.33 -0.78 42.11
N TYR A 206 2.00 -1.44 41.16
CA TYR A 206 3.19 -2.25 41.47
C TYR A 206 4.30 -1.41 42.11
N ASN A 207 4.57 -0.23 41.54
CA ASN A 207 5.57 0.68 42.07
C ASN A 207 5.19 1.18 43.48
N GLU A 208 3.93 1.53 43.72
CA GLU A 208 3.43 1.97 45.03
C GLU A 208 3.63 0.89 46.10
N VAL A 209 3.30 -0.37 45.80
CA VAL A 209 3.51 -1.49 46.73
C VAL A 209 5.00 -1.69 47.04
N LEU A 210 5.87 -1.58 46.04
CA LEU A 210 7.32 -1.67 46.22
C LEU A 210 7.83 -0.55 47.15
N TYR A 211 7.41 0.69 46.92
CA TYR A 211 7.80 1.83 47.78
C TYR A 211 7.38 1.63 49.24
N LEU A 212 6.19 1.04 49.47
CA LEU A 212 5.70 0.75 50.82
C LEU A 212 6.43 -0.42 51.50
N GLN A 213 7.07 -1.33 50.75
CA GLN A 213 7.83 -2.45 51.33
C GLN A 213 9.28 -2.09 51.69
N PHE A 214 9.86 -1.08 51.04
CA PHE A 214 11.27 -0.67 51.25
C PHE A 214 11.44 0.58 52.13
N ASN A 215 10.39 1.03 52.80
CA ASN A 215 10.39 2.11 53.79
C ASN A 215 9.71 1.67 55.08
#